data_AF-A0A7J6CJ91-F1
#
_entry.id   AF-A0A7J6CJ91-F1
#
_cell.length_a   1.000
_cell.length_b   1.000
_cell.length_c   1.000
_cell.angle_alpha   90.00
_cell.angle_beta   90.00
_cell.angle_gamma   90.00
#
_symmetry.space_group_name_H-M   'P 1'
#
loop_
_entity.id
_entity.type
_entity.pdbx_description
1 polymer ?
#
loop_
_entity_poly.entity_id
_entity_poly.type
_entity_poly.pdbx_seq_one_letter_code
_entity_poly.pdbx_strand_id
1 'polypeptide(L)'
;MKAPGPKSKRCTSSRSSKSRTRGHAAFMYTSRQQVNPTAVGRVRESRGVSRYLLQRVGSEAARLSCFSRHRVITRREIREAWDQLRRRRNSAAPAGA
;
A
#
# COMPACT_ATOMS: atom_id res chain seq x y z
N MET A 1 -23.67 29.46 -24.18
CA MET A 1 -23.20 28.12 -24.60
C MET A 1 -22.80 27.34 -23.34
N LYS A 2 -23.41 26.20 -23.05
CA LYS A 2 -23.17 25.41 -21.82
C LYS A 2 -22.14 24.32 -22.13
N ALA A 3 -21.02 24.30 -21.41
CA ALA A 3 -19.96 23.31 -21.63
C ALA A 3 -20.49 21.88 -21.34
N PRO A 4 -20.16 20.87 -22.15
CA PRO A 4 -20.57 19.50 -21.91
C PRO A 4 -19.88 18.99 -20.63
N GLY A 5 -20.68 18.65 -19.62
CA GLY A 5 -20.18 18.11 -18.36
C GLY A 5 -19.43 16.79 -18.55
N PRO A 6 -18.43 16.48 -17.70
CA PRO A 6 -17.63 15.28 -17.84
C PRO A 6 -18.53 14.05 -17.63
N LYS A 7 -18.76 13.29 -18.71
CA LYS A 7 -19.37 11.95 -18.61
C LYS A 7 -18.39 11.05 -17.87
N SER A 8 -18.53 10.96 -16.54
CA SER A 8 -17.82 10.00 -15.70
C SER A 8 -18.24 8.59 -16.11
N LYS A 9 -17.54 8.00 -17.09
CA LYS A 9 -17.65 6.58 -17.39
C LYS A 9 -17.22 5.84 -16.13
N ARG A 10 -18.18 5.27 -15.42
CA ARG A 10 -17.95 4.42 -14.25
C ARG A 10 -17.21 3.17 -14.74
N CYS A 11 -15.88 3.22 -14.77
CA CYS A 11 -15.05 2.11 -15.21
C CYS A 11 -15.34 0.92 -14.29
N THR A 12 -15.98 -0.12 -14.84
CA THR A 12 -16.20 -1.35 -14.10
C THR A 12 -14.82 -1.96 -13.78
N SER A 13 -14.64 -2.41 -12.54
CA SER A 13 -13.37 -3.03 -12.14
C SER A 13 -13.11 -4.25 -13.04
N SER A 14 -11.95 -4.28 -13.71
CA SER A 14 -11.57 -5.38 -14.58
C SER A 14 -11.49 -6.72 -13.82
N ARG A 15 -11.64 -7.84 -14.52
CA ARG A 15 -11.47 -9.19 -13.94
C ARG A 15 -10.14 -9.33 -13.19
N SER A 16 -9.06 -8.75 -13.75
CA SER A 16 -7.73 -8.68 -13.10
C SER A 16 -7.76 -7.90 -11.77
N SER A 17 -8.45 -6.75 -11.72
CA SER A 17 -8.58 -5.98 -10.48
C SER A 17 -9.37 -6.74 -9.40
N LYS A 18 -10.44 -7.45 -9.79
CA LYS A 18 -11.23 -8.31 -8.89
C LYS A 18 -10.40 -9.48 -8.36
N SER A 19 -9.61 -10.14 -9.22
CA SER A 19 -8.74 -11.25 -8.82
C SER A 19 -7.67 -10.80 -7.80
N ARG A 20 -6.95 -9.70 -8.08
CA ARG A 20 -5.98 -9.12 -7.14
C ARG A 20 -6.62 -8.76 -5.80
N THR A 21 -7.83 -8.22 -5.84
CA THR A 21 -8.60 -7.91 -4.63
C THR A 21 -8.91 -9.17 -3.82
N ARG A 22 -9.35 -10.25 -4.46
CA ARG A 22 -9.62 -11.53 -3.79
C ARG A 22 -8.36 -12.16 -3.21
N GLY A 23 -7.26 -12.18 -3.96
CA GLY A 23 -5.98 -12.71 -3.48
C GLY A 23 -5.45 -11.97 -2.24
N HIS A 24 -5.49 -10.64 -2.26
CA HIS A 24 -5.12 -9.85 -1.08
C HIS A 24 -6.05 -10.11 0.11
N ALA A 25 -7.35 -10.26 -0.12
CA ALA A 25 -8.30 -10.57 0.96
C ALA A 25 -8.01 -11.94 1.60
N ALA A 26 -7.70 -12.95 0.77
CA ALA A 26 -7.33 -14.28 1.23
C ALA A 26 -6.04 -14.26 2.07
N PHE A 27 -5.00 -13.57 1.61
CA PHE A 27 -3.75 -13.40 2.37
C PHE A 27 -4.00 -12.75 3.74
N MET A 28 -4.75 -11.66 3.79
CA MET A 28 -5.02 -10.99 5.07
C MET A 28 -5.85 -11.85 6.02
N TYR A 29 -6.77 -12.67 5.49
CA TYR A 29 -7.55 -13.62 6.28
C TYR A 29 -6.64 -14.68 6.91
N THR A 30 -5.77 -15.32 6.14
CA THR A 30 -4.86 -16.36 6.65
C THR A 30 -3.85 -15.78 7.64
N SER A 31 -3.27 -14.61 7.37
CA SER A 31 -2.37 -13.94 8.31
C SER A 31 -3.07 -13.58 9.63
N ARG A 32 -4.34 -13.13 9.58
CA ARG A 32 -5.11 -12.84 10.81
C ARG A 32 -5.43 -14.11 11.59
N GLN A 33 -5.82 -15.17 10.90
CA GLN A 33 -6.12 -16.46 11.54
C GLN A 33 -4.89 -17.02 12.27
N GLN A 34 -3.69 -16.85 11.73
CA GLN A 34 -2.43 -17.28 12.37
C GLN A 34 -2.10 -16.49 13.65
N VAL A 35 -2.50 -15.22 13.72
CA VAL A 35 -2.18 -14.34 14.86
C VAL A 35 -3.28 -14.36 15.93
N ASN A 36 -4.55 -14.32 15.52
CA ASN A 36 -5.69 -14.36 16.42
C ASN A 36 -6.91 -15.00 15.72
N PRO A 37 -7.15 -16.31 15.94
CA PRO A 37 -8.18 -17.07 15.23
C PRO A 37 -9.62 -16.70 15.62
N THR A 38 -9.84 -16.04 16.77
CA THR A 38 -11.18 -15.64 17.23
C THR A 38 -11.59 -14.25 16.71
N ALA A 39 -10.65 -13.45 16.22
CA ALA A 39 -10.85 -12.07 15.76
C ALA A 39 -10.89 -11.93 14.22
N VAL A 40 -11.39 -12.94 13.50
CA VAL A 40 -11.38 -12.96 12.03
C VAL A 40 -12.68 -12.36 11.44
N GLY A 41 -12.85 -11.05 11.60
CA GLY A 41 -13.94 -10.27 11.00
C GLY A 41 -13.73 -9.94 9.51
N ARG A 42 -14.68 -9.20 8.89
CA ARG A 42 -14.58 -8.80 7.47
C ARG A 42 -13.33 -7.94 7.21
N VAL A 43 -12.48 -8.40 6.27
CA VAL A 43 -11.22 -7.76 5.84
C VAL A 43 -11.46 -6.51 4.97
N ARG A 44 -12.24 -5.53 5.47
CA ARG A 44 -12.50 -4.28 4.72
C ARG A 44 -11.54 -3.16 5.14
N GLU A 45 -11.17 -3.12 6.42
CA GLU A 45 -10.39 -2.02 7.02
C GLU A 45 -8.88 -2.11 6.76
N SER A 46 -8.32 -3.33 6.68
CA SER A 46 -6.86 -3.51 6.55
C SER A 46 -6.31 -3.19 5.15
N ARG A 47 -7.17 -3.02 4.15
CA ARG A 47 -6.74 -2.80 2.75
C ARG A 47 -6.13 -1.42 2.54
N GLY A 48 -6.63 -0.40 3.25
CA GLY A 48 -6.12 0.97 3.15
C GLY A 48 -4.67 1.05 3.62
N VAL A 49 -4.38 0.45 4.77
CA VAL A 49 -3.04 0.46 5.39
C VAL A 49 -2.03 -0.28 4.52
N SER A 50 -2.33 -1.49 4.05
CA SER A 50 -1.40 -2.26 3.21
C SER A 50 -1.09 -1.55 1.89
N ARG A 51 -2.10 -0.96 1.23
CA ARG A 51 -1.91 -0.22 -0.01
C ARG A 51 -1.07 1.04 0.20
N TYR A 52 -1.34 1.76 1.28
CA TYR A 52 -0.59 2.96 1.66
C TYR A 52 0.87 2.63 1.93
N LEU A 53 1.16 1.57 2.70
CA LEU A 53 2.53 1.13 2.97
C LEU A 53 3.25 0.72 1.69
N LEU A 54 2.60 -0.05 0.82
CA LEU A 54 3.17 -0.48 -0.45
C LEU A 54 3.53 0.72 -1.34
N GLN A 55 2.63 1.70 -1.46
CA GLN A 55 2.90 2.91 -2.23
C GLN A 55 4.03 3.73 -1.62
N ARG A 56 4.02 3.94 -0.30
CA ARG A 56 5.00 4.80 0.35
C ARG A 56 6.40 4.20 0.34
N VAL A 57 6.52 2.90 0.63
CA VAL A 57 7.80 2.17 0.54
C VAL A 57 8.27 2.09 -0.91
N GLY A 58 7.36 1.80 -1.85
CA GLY A 58 7.68 1.70 -3.28
C GLY A 58 8.19 3.03 -3.85
N SER A 59 7.56 4.15 -3.50
CA SER A 59 7.99 5.48 -3.92
C SER A 59 9.36 5.85 -3.35
N GLU A 60 9.62 5.57 -2.07
CA GLU A 60 10.94 5.80 -1.47
C GLU A 60 12.01 4.89 -2.06
N ALA A 61 11.71 3.61 -2.30
CA ALA A 61 12.65 2.68 -2.93
C ALA A 61 12.96 3.09 -4.38
N ALA A 62 11.95 3.54 -5.14
CA ALA A 62 12.16 4.10 -6.47
C ALA A 62 13.05 5.34 -6.43
N ARG A 63 12.81 6.25 -5.47
CA ARG A 63 13.65 7.43 -5.25
C ARG A 63 15.10 7.05 -4.95
N LEU A 64 15.34 6.09 -4.05
CA LEU A 64 16.69 5.59 -3.75
C LEU A 64 17.37 4.96 -4.97
N SER A 65 16.63 4.17 -5.75
CA SER A 65 17.14 3.58 -7.00
C SER A 65 17.57 4.66 -7.99
N CYS A 66 16.77 5.72 -8.15
CA CYS A 66 17.10 6.86 -9.00
C CYS A 66 18.39 7.57 -8.56
N PHE A 67 18.59 7.77 -7.25
CA PHE A 67 19.83 8.39 -6.72
C PHE A 67 21.06 7.51 -6.94
N SER A 68 20.91 6.20 -6.79
CA SER A 68 21.98 5.23 -7.05
C SER A 68 22.22 4.95 -8.54
N ARG A 69 21.53 5.67 -9.46
CA ARG A 69 21.55 5.46 -10.92
C ARG A 69 21.22 4.03 -11.36
N HIS A 70 20.54 3.27 -10.50
CA HIS A 70 20.03 1.95 -10.84
C HIS A 70 18.65 2.09 -11.48
N ARG A 71 18.45 1.41 -12.61
CA ARG A 71 17.13 1.34 -13.29
C ARG A 71 16.24 0.22 -12.74
N VAL A 72 16.70 -0.48 -11.72
CA VAL A 72 16.04 -1.64 -11.12
C VAL A 72 15.96 -1.44 -9.62
N ILE A 73 14.73 -1.48 -9.09
CA ILE A 73 14.49 -1.46 -7.64
C ILE A 73 14.86 -2.84 -7.10
N THR A 74 15.89 -2.93 -6.27
CA THR A 74 16.33 -4.17 -5.65
C THR A 74 15.83 -4.29 -4.21
N ARG A 75 16.10 -5.46 -3.60
CA ARG A 75 15.82 -5.70 -2.19
C ARG A 75 16.50 -4.68 -1.27
N ARG A 76 17.66 -4.14 -1.67
CA ARG A 76 18.43 -3.17 -0.88
C ARG A 76 17.64 -1.87 -0.74
N GLU A 77 17.17 -1.30 -1.84
CA GLU A 77 16.39 -0.06 -1.83
C GLU A 77 15.09 -0.23 -1.05
N ILE A 78 14.43 -1.39 -1.16
CA ILE A 78 13.21 -1.67 -0.38
C ILE A 78 13.48 -1.69 1.13
N ARG A 79 14.56 -2.36 1.57
CA ARG A 79 14.96 -2.41 2.98
C ARG A 79 15.30 -1.03 3.52
N GLU A 80 16.11 -0.29 2.77
CA GLU A 80 16.53 1.04 3.18
C GLU A 80 15.35 2.02 3.24
N ALA A 81 14.46 1.98 2.25
CA ALA A 81 13.22 2.76 2.26
C ALA A 81 12.35 2.45 3.48
N TRP A 82 12.19 1.17 3.82
CA TRP A 82 11.46 0.74 5.01
C TRP A 82 12.07 1.28 6.29
N ASP A 83 13.39 1.15 6.45
CA ASP A 83 14.10 1.62 7.65
C ASP A 83 14.08 3.14 7.78
N GLN A 84 14.18 3.88 6.66
CA GLN A 84 14.02 5.33 6.66
C GLN A 84 12.61 5.74 7.09
N LEU A 85 11.56 5.09 6.56
CA LEU A 85 10.17 5.39 6.93
C LEU A 85 9.87 5.06 8.39
N ARG A 86 10.38 3.93 8.89
CA ARG A 86 10.22 3.51 10.29
C ARG A 86 10.93 4.47 11.24
N ARG A 87 12.16 4.91 10.90
CA ARG A 87 12.88 5.93 11.68
C ARG A 87 12.15 7.26 11.71
N ARG A 88 11.69 7.76 10.55
CA ARG A 88 10.91 9.00 10.46
C ARG A 88 9.64 8.98 11.29
N ARG A 89 8.94 7.84 11.32
CA ARG A 89 7.76 7.65 12.18
C ARG A 89 8.14 7.74 13.66
N ASN A 90 9.24 7.11 14.06
CA ASN A 90 9.66 7.08 15.46
C ASN A 90 10.29 8.41 15.93
N SER A 91 10.85 9.19 15.01
CA SER A 91 11.40 10.52 15.29
C SER A 91 10.37 11.65 15.24
N ALA A 92 9.21 11.41 14.62
CA ALA A 92 8.07 12.31 14.74
C ALA A 92 7.49 12.14 16.16
N ALA A 93 7.93 12.99 17.08
CA ALA A 93 7.39 13.09 18.43
C ALA A 93 5.85 13.14 18.39
N PRO A 94 5.15 12.59 19.40
CA PRO A 94 3.69 12.74 19.47
C PRO A 94 3.37 14.24 19.55
N ALA A 95 2.82 14.79 18.48
CA ALA A 95 2.24 16.12 18.49
C ALA A 95 0.98 16.07 19.36
N GLY A 96 1.15 16.37 20.65
CA GLY A 96 0.07 16.41 21.64
C GLY A 96 0.43 15.65 22.92
N ALA A 97 1.16 16.33 23.81
CA ALA A 97 1.02 16.17 25.24
C ALA A 97 0.21 17.38 25.75
#